data_AF-A0A511ZMQ5-F1
#
_entry.id   AF-A0A511ZMQ5-F1
#
_cell.length_a   1.000
_cell.length_b   1.000
_cell.length_c   1.000
_cell.angle_alpha   90.00
_cell.angle_beta   90.00
_cell.angle_gamma   90.00
#
_symmetry.space_group_name_H-M   'P 1'
#
loop_
_entity.id
_entity.type
_entity.pdbx_description
1 polymer ?
#
loop_
_entity_poly.entity_id
_entity_poly.type
_entity_poly.pdbx_seq_one_letter_code
_entity_poly.pdbx_strand_id
1 'polypeptide(L)'
;MGFFRGFYSSEREAKKSRQNLQKSKKEMDRIMREMRAKIDTIQVNITRINEEIIEKQSLADKFAKYEERTEQPNEKSRFQIQREAALQEIEKLQKQNYDLEAQMVPFKQSYERMSQTFNETFDRLDAMQRETTAKENEADIIKYTAKEEEKIQFELAEAEALLELRSEK
;
A
#
# COMPACT_ATOMS: atom_id res chain seq x y z
N MET A 1 -26.79 44.10 4.78
CA MET A 1 -27.09 42.64 4.79
C MET A 1 -26.60 42.07 3.46
N GLY A 2 -25.78 41.04 3.31
CA GLY A 2 -25.01 40.21 4.22
C GLY A 2 -24.10 39.33 3.35
N PHE A 3 -22.79 39.33 3.59
CA PHE A 3 -21.78 38.60 2.82
C PHE A 3 -20.94 37.70 3.73
N PHE A 4 -21.53 36.69 4.36
CA PHE A 4 -20.78 35.72 5.19
C PHE A 4 -21.38 34.30 5.14
N ARG A 5 -21.82 33.85 3.95
CA ARG A 5 -22.38 32.49 3.79
C ARG A 5 -21.45 31.46 3.13
N GLY A 6 -20.27 31.86 2.62
CA GLY A 6 -19.39 30.99 1.83
C GLY A 6 -18.24 30.29 2.59
N PHE A 7 -17.85 30.75 3.78
CA PHE A 7 -16.68 30.20 4.49
C PHE A 7 -17.00 28.96 5.34
N TYR A 8 -18.22 28.83 5.86
CA TYR A 8 -18.61 27.65 6.65
C TYR A 8 -18.87 26.40 5.80
N SER A 9 -19.15 26.56 4.50
CA SER A 9 -19.31 25.41 3.59
C SER A 9 -17.96 24.82 3.18
N SER A 10 -16.95 25.66 2.91
CA SER A 10 -15.62 25.20 2.49
C SER A 10 -14.87 24.45 3.60
N GLU A 11 -14.93 24.89 4.86
CA GLU A 11 -14.33 24.16 5.99
C GLU A 11 -14.99 22.79 6.23
N ARG A 12 -16.33 22.71 6.10
CA ARG A 12 -17.07 21.45 6.26
C ARG A 12 -16.76 20.49 5.10
N GLU A 13 -16.61 21.01 3.89
CA GLU A 13 -16.20 20.25 2.71
C GLU A 13 -14.75 19.76 2.82
N ALA A 14 -13.83 20.59 3.32
CA ALA A 14 -12.44 20.22 3.58
C ALA A 14 -12.32 19.11 4.63
N LYS A 15 -13.07 19.20 5.74
CA LYS A 15 -13.11 18.15 6.78
C LYS A 15 -13.69 16.82 6.26
N LYS A 16 -14.77 16.87 5.46
CA LYS A 16 -15.33 15.68 4.80
C LYS A 16 -14.35 15.07 3.79
N SER A 17 -13.67 15.90 3.01
CA SER A 17 -12.64 15.48 2.06
C SER A 17 -11.49 14.74 2.75
N ARG A 18 -10.93 15.31 3.84
CA ARG A 18 -9.90 14.65 4.67
C ARG A 18 -10.36 13.30 5.24
N GLN A 19 -11.61 13.21 5.71
CA GLN A 19 -12.15 11.95 6.23
C GLN A 19 -12.31 10.88 5.14
N ASN A 20 -12.76 11.27 3.94
CA ASN A 20 -12.88 10.35 2.80
C ASN A 20 -11.53 9.86 2.32
N LEU A 21 -10.51 10.72 2.33
CA LEU A 21 -9.13 10.39 1.98
C LEU A 21 -8.53 9.34 2.94
N GLN A 22 -8.73 9.52 4.25
CA GLN A 22 -8.31 8.53 5.25
C GLN A 22 -9.02 7.18 5.08
N LYS A 23 -10.31 7.19 4.72
CA LYS A 23 -11.05 5.95 4.43
C LYS A 23 -10.48 5.25 3.20
N SER A 24 -10.22 5.99 2.12
CA SER A 24 -9.60 5.48 0.91
C SER A 24 -8.23 4.85 1.19
N LYS A 25 -7.39 5.51 2.00
CA LYS A 25 -6.08 4.99 2.42
C LYS A 25 -6.20 3.63 3.13
N LYS A 26 -7.11 3.52 4.09
CA LYS A 26 -7.34 2.29 4.85
C LYS A 26 -7.86 1.15 3.99
N GLU A 27 -8.76 1.44 3.06
CA GLU A 27 -9.30 0.43 2.14
C GLU A 27 -8.19 -0.09 1.21
N MET A 28 -7.36 0.81 0.71
CA MET A 28 -6.23 0.43 -0.14
C MET A 28 -5.16 -0.37 0.62
N ASP A 29 -4.83 0.03 1.86
CA ASP A 29 -3.93 -0.74 2.73
C ASP A 29 -4.48 -2.14 3.03
N ARG A 30 -5.81 -2.28 3.10
CA ARG A 30 -6.47 -3.59 3.23
C ARG A 30 -6.30 -4.42 1.96
N ILE A 31 -6.62 -3.87 0.79
CA ILE A 31 -6.48 -4.57 -0.50
C ILE A 31 -5.02 -5.01 -0.73
N MET A 32 -4.06 -4.14 -0.45
CA MET A 32 -2.63 -4.44 -0.54
C MET A 32 -2.21 -5.59 0.39
N ARG A 33 -2.73 -5.64 1.62
CA ARG A 33 -2.48 -6.75 2.55
C ARG A 33 -3.11 -8.05 2.07
N GLU A 34 -4.34 -8.01 1.54
CA GLU A 34 -5.00 -9.19 0.99
C GLU A 34 -4.26 -9.74 -0.24
N MET A 35 -3.78 -8.86 -1.14
CA MET A 35 -2.94 -9.27 -2.27
C MET A 35 -1.63 -9.90 -1.82
N ARG A 36 -0.95 -9.28 -0.84
CA ARG A 36 0.29 -9.82 -0.28
C ARG A 36 0.07 -11.19 0.35
N ALA A 37 -0.99 -11.37 1.13
CA ALA A 37 -1.33 -12.66 1.71
C ALA A 37 -1.58 -13.75 0.64
N LYS A 38 -2.18 -13.40 -0.50
CA LYS A 38 -2.34 -14.33 -1.63
C LYS A 38 -0.99 -14.71 -2.25
N ILE A 39 -0.10 -13.74 -2.46
CA ILE A 39 1.26 -14.00 -2.95
C ILE A 39 2.01 -14.92 -1.99
N ASP A 40 2.00 -14.61 -0.69
CA ASP A 40 2.67 -15.38 0.34
C ASP A 40 2.13 -16.82 0.40
N THR A 41 0.80 -17.00 0.28
CA THR A 41 0.17 -18.32 0.25
C THR A 41 0.63 -19.15 -0.95
N ILE A 42 0.66 -18.55 -2.15
CA ILE A 42 1.13 -19.24 -3.36
C ILE A 42 2.62 -19.60 -3.21
N GLN A 43 3.41 -18.69 -2.65
CA GLN A 43 4.85 -18.92 -2.44
C GLN A 43 5.13 -20.05 -1.44
N VAL A 44 4.35 -20.15 -0.36
CA VAL A 44 4.41 -21.29 0.57
C VAL A 44 4.08 -22.60 -0.13
N ASN A 45 3.05 -22.63 -0.98
CA ASN A 45 2.70 -23.83 -1.74
C ASN A 45 3.80 -24.23 -2.73
N ILE A 46 4.44 -23.27 -3.40
CA ILE A 46 5.61 -23.50 -4.25
C ILE A 46 6.76 -24.12 -3.43
N THR A 47 7.06 -23.57 -2.25
CA THR A 47 8.10 -24.11 -1.37
C THR A 47 7.81 -25.56 -0.98
N ARG A 48 6.57 -25.86 -0.58
CA ARG A 48 6.15 -27.21 -0.23
C ARG A 48 6.29 -28.18 -1.41
N ILE A 49 5.87 -27.79 -2.60
CA ILE A 49 6.03 -28.63 -3.80
C ILE A 49 7.51 -28.86 -4.13
N ASN A 50 8.36 -27.85 -3.95
CA ASN A 50 9.81 -28.01 -4.13
C ASN A 50 10.40 -29.02 -3.13
N GLU A 51 9.97 -29.00 -1.87
CA GLU A 51 10.35 -30.01 -0.87
C GLU A 51 9.90 -31.41 -1.30
N GLU A 52 8.65 -31.56 -1.74
CA GLU A 52 8.13 -32.84 -2.24
C GLU A 52 8.91 -33.33 -3.47
N ILE A 53 9.32 -32.44 -4.38
CA ILE A 53 10.17 -32.79 -5.54
C ILE A 53 11.52 -33.35 -5.06
N ILE A 54 12.18 -32.70 -4.09
CA ILE A 54 13.47 -33.14 -3.55
C ILE A 54 13.33 -34.54 -2.90
N GLU A 55 12.26 -34.77 -2.15
CA GLU A 55 11.98 -36.08 -1.56
C GLU A 55 11.81 -37.18 -2.63
N LYS A 56 11.04 -36.89 -3.70
CA LYS A 56 10.85 -37.83 -4.81
C LYS A 56 12.13 -38.06 -5.60
N GLN A 57 12.97 -37.04 -5.79
CA GLN A 57 14.29 -37.19 -6.41
C GLN A 57 15.17 -38.11 -5.58
N SER A 58 15.21 -37.93 -4.26
CA SER A 58 15.94 -38.81 -3.35
C SER A 58 15.45 -40.27 -3.43
N LEU A 59 14.13 -40.48 -3.55
CA LEU A 59 13.56 -41.82 -3.75
C LEU A 59 13.95 -42.42 -5.10
N ALA A 60 13.90 -41.65 -6.19
CA ALA A 60 14.31 -42.11 -7.51
C ALA A 60 15.79 -42.54 -7.51
N ASP A 61 16.68 -41.75 -6.91
CA ASP A 61 18.09 -42.07 -6.76
C ASP A 61 18.32 -43.32 -5.91
N LYS A 62 17.52 -43.49 -4.85
CA LYS A 62 17.58 -44.68 -3.99
C LYS A 62 17.20 -45.94 -4.76
N PHE A 63 16.13 -45.90 -5.56
CA PHE A 63 15.72 -47.04 -6.39
C PHE A 63 16.72 -47.31 -7.52
N ALA A 64 17.31 -46.29 -8.12
CA ALA A 64 18.40 -46.46 -9.09
C ALA A 64 19.59 -47.23 -8.48
N LYS A 65 20.02 -46.86 -7.26
CA LYS A 65 21.09 -47.56 -6.54
C LYS A 65 20.73 -49.01 -6.20
N TYR A 66 19.46 -49.30 -5.92
CA TYR A 66 19.00 -50.67 -5.65
C TYR A 66 18.93 -51.52 -6.92
N GLU A 67 18.48 -50.93 -8.02
CA GLU A 67 18.49 -51.54 -9.35
C GLU A 67 19.91 -51.92 -9.79
N GLU A 68 20.89 -51.05 -9.53
CA GLU A 68 22.31 -51.30 -9.86
C GLU A 68 22.94 -52.41 -9.01
N ARG A 69 22.51 -52.55 -7.75
CA ARG A 69 23.12 -53.49 -6.79
C ARG A 69 22.49 -54.87 -6.78
N THR A 70 21.27 -55.01 -7.27
CA THR A 70 20.61 -56.32 -7.31
C THR A 70 20.98 -57.09 -8.57
N GLU A 71 21.38 -58.35 -8.39
CA GLU A 71 21.61 -59.28 -9.50
C GLU A 71 20.35 -60.08 -9.84
N GLN A 72 19.29 -59.97 -9.02
CA GLN A 72 18.04 -60.69 -9.23
C GLN A 72 17.15 -59.96 -10.26
N PRO A 73 16.80 -60.59 -11.40
CA PRO A 73 16.04 -59.93 -12.46
C PRO A 73 14.66 -59.39 -12.00
N ASN A 74 13.99 -60.12 -11.11
CA ASN A 74 12.68 -59.74 -10.59
C ASN A 74 12.76 -58.49 -9.68
N GLU A 75 13.78 -58.40 -8.83
CA GLU A 75 14.00 -57.22 -7.99
C GLU A 75 14.42 -56.02 -8.81
N LYS A 76 15.26 -56.24 -9.83
CA LYS A 76 15.70 -55.19 -10.76
C LYS A 76 14.50 -54.53 -11.46
N SER A 77 13.60 -55.34 -12.02
CA SER A 77 12.37 -54.85 -12.65
C SER A 77 11.48 -54.08 -11.66
N ARG A 78 11.37 -54.57 -10.41
CA ARG A 78 10.60 -53.88 -9.37
C ARG A 78 11.18 -52.50 -9.03
N PHE A 79 12.50 -52.38 -8.85
CA PHE A 79 13.14 -51.10 -8.56
C PHE A 79 13.05 -50.14 -9.75
N GLN A 80 13.14 -50.65 -10.98
CA GLN A 80 12.93 -49.84 -12.17
C GLN A 80 11.52 -49.22 -12.20
N ILE A 81 10.47 -50.01 -11.96
CA ILE A 81 9.08 -49.51 -11.91
C ILE A 81 8.92 -48.46 -10.79
N GLN A 82 9.53 -48.69 -9.62
CA GLN A 82 9.47 -47.74 -8.51
C GLN A 82 10.21 -46.42 -8.83
N ARG A 83 11.34 -46.50 -9.54
CA ARG A 83 12.07 -45.33 -10.02
C ARG A 83 11.24 -44.56 -11.05
N GLU A 84 10.66 -45.24 -12.03
CA GLU A 84 9.80 -44.61 -13.06
C GLU A 84 8.59 -43.92 -12.44
N ALA A 85 7.93 -44.56 -11.45
CA ALA A 85 6.83 -43.95 -10.72
C ALA A 85 7.26 -42.69 -9.94
N ALA A 86 8.46 -42.70 -9.33
CA ALA A 86 9.00 -41.51 -8.66
C ALA A 86 9.29 -40.37 -9.65
N LEU A 87 9.83 -40.68 -10.84
CA LEU A 87 10.10 -39.72 -11.90
C LEU A 87 8.82 -39.11 -12.47
N GLN A 88 7.78 -39.91 -12.68
CA GLN A 88 6.46 -39.41 -13.13
C GLN A 88 5.84 -38.45 -12.10
N GLU A 89 5.95 -38.76 -10.81
CA GLU A 89 5.44 -37.85 -9.77
C GLU A 89 6.24 -36.55 -9.73
N ILE A 90 7.57 -36.59 -9.96
CA ILE A 90 8.39 -35.36 -10.10
C ILE A 90 7.89 -34.51 -11.25
N GLU A 91 7.65 -35.09 -12.43
CA GLU A 91 7.17 -34.33 -13.60
C GLU A 91 5.81 -33.66 -13.32
N LYS A 92 4.92 -34.38 -12.66
CA LYS A 92 3.62 -33.85 -12.25
C LYS A 92 3.76 -32.70 -11.25
N LEU A 93 4.62 -32.84 -10.23
CA LEU A 93 4.90 -31.79 -9.25
C LEU A 93 5.55 -30.57 -9.91
N GLN A 94 6.48 -30.76 -10.85
CA GLN A 94 7.10 -29.67 -11.62
C GLN A 94 6.07 -28.90 -12.43
N LYS A 95 5.12 -29.59 -13.07
CA LYS A 95 4.02 -28.95 -13.79
C LYS A 95 3.13 -28.13 -12.86
N GLN A 96 2.76 -28.69 -11.69
CA GLN A 96 1.99 -27.96 -10.69
C GLN A 96 2.72 -26.72 -10.17
N ASN A 97 4.04 -26.82 -9.99
CA ASN A 97 4.88 -25.71 -9.57
C ASN A 97 4.87 -24.59 -10.61
N TYR A 98 5.10 -24.94 -11.88
CA TYR A 98 5.01 -24.00 -13.00
C TYR A 98 3.64 -23.31 -13.08
N ASP A 99 2.55 -24.06 -12.90
CA ASP A 99 1.20 -23.49 -12.89
C ASP A 99 0.99 -22.49 -11.75
N LEU A 100 1.53 -22.77 -10.55
CA LEU A 100 1.49 -21.84 -9.41
C LEU A 100 2.36 -20.60 -9.64
N GLU A 101 3.55 -20.76 -10.20
CA GLU A 101 4.42 -19.65 -10.57
C GLU A 101 3.71 -18.74 -11.59
N ALA A 102 3.08 -19.31 -12.61
CA ALA A 102 2.30 -18.58 -13.60
C ALA A 102 1.11 -17.84 -12.96
N GLN A 103 0.42 -18.45 -11.99
CA GLN A 103 -0.65 -17.80 -11.23
C GLN A 103 -0.14 -16.65 -10.35
N MET A 104 1.08 -16.74 -9.82
CA MET A 104 1.68 -15.74 -8.93
C MET A 104 2.05 -14.44 -9.67
N VAL A 105 2.51 -14.54 -10.92
CA VAL A 105 2.96 -13.39 -11.74
C VAL A 105 1.95 -12.23 -11.78
N PRO A 106 0.66 -12.42 -12.14
CA PRO A 106 -0.29 -11.32 -12.21
C PRO A 106 -0.53 -10.67 -10.84
N PHE A 107 -0.49 -11.43 -9.73
CA PHE A 107 -0.63 -10.86 -8.39
C PHE A 107 0.58 -9.98 -8.04
N LYS A 108 1.80 -10.43 -8.33
CA LYS A 108 3.02 -9.61 -8.12
C LYS A 108 2.98 -8.32 -8.93
N GLN A 109 2.67 -8.42 -10.22
CA GLN A 109 2.56 -7.24 -11.10
C GLN A 109 1.47 -6.26 -10.64
N SER A 110 0.30 -6.77 -10.24
CA SER A 110 -0.77 -5.92 -9.70
C SER A 110 -0.35 -5.26 -8.40
N TYR A 111 0.31 -5.99 -7.50
CA TYR A 111 0.79 -5.45 -6.23
C TYR A 111 1.82 -4.34 -6.43
N GLU A 112 2.78 -4.53 -7.34
CA GLU A 112 3.80 -3.53 -7.68
C GLU A 112 3.17 -2.26 -8.27
N ARG A 113 2.30 -2.40 -9.29
CA ARG A 113 1.59 -1.26 -9.89
C ARG A 113 0.74 -0.50 -8.87
N MET A 114 0.05 -1.25 -8.01
CA MET A 114 -0.80 -0.69 -6.97
C MET A 114 0.02 0.06 -5.92
N SER A 115 1.16 -0.49 -5.50
CA SER A 115 2.11 0.14 -4.59
C SER A 115 2.66 1.45 -5.16
N GLN A 116 3.10 1.45 -6.43
CA GLN A 116 3.61 2.65 -7.12
C GLN A 116 2.52 3.73 -7.22
N THR A 117 1.35 3.36 -7.76
CA THR A 117 0.24 4.30 -7.94
C THR A 117 -0.23 4.87 -6.60
N PHE A 118 -0.28 4.03 -5.56
CA PHE A 118 -0.68 4.45 -4.23
C PHE A 118 0.30 5.46 -3.63
N ASN A 119 1.60 5.17 -3.66
CA ASN A 119 2.61 6.08 -3.12
C ASN A 119 2.56 7.43 -3.84
N GLU A 120 2.53 7.43 -5.19
CA GLU A 120 2.45 8.67 -5.96
C GLU A 120 1.18 9.48 -5.70
N THR A 121 0.04 8.80 -5.58
CA THR A 121 -1.25 9.47 -5.36
C THR A 121 -1.33 10.06 -3.96
N PHE A 122 -0.90 9.32 -2.94
CA PHE A 122 -0.92 9.82 -1.57
C PHE A 122 0.16 10.88 -1.30
N ASP A 123 1.34 10.78 -1.91
CA ASP A 123 2.36 11.82 -1.81
C ASP A 123 1.86 13.14 -2.42
N ARG A 124 1.19 13.08 -3.57
CA ARG A 124 0.55 14.26 -4.18
C ARG A 124 -0.58 14.81 -3.33
N LEU A 125 -1.41 13.94 -2.76
CA LEU A 125 -2.51 14.38 -1.89
C LEU A 125 -1.99 15.02 -0.59
N ASP A 126 -0.96 14.46 0.02
CA ASP A 126 -0.31 15.02 1.21
C ASP A 126 0.36 16.37 0.88
N ALA A 127 1.00 16.50 -0.30
CA ALA A 127 1.55 17.77 -0.76
C ALA A 127 0.45 18.84 -0.95
N MET A 128 -0.63 18.52 -1.66
CA MET A 128 -1.77 19.43 -1.83
C MET A 128 -2.42 19.80 -0.49
N GLN A 129 -2.49 18.85 0.46
CA GLN A 129 -3.04 19.11 1.80
C GLN A 129 -2.14 20.06 2.60
N ARG A 130 -0.82 19.93 2.49
CA ARG A 130 0.13 20.88 3.11
C ARG A 130 0.01 22.27 2.50
N GLU A 131 -0.10 22.38 1.18
CA GLU A 131 -0.30 23.66 0.51
C GLU A 131 -1.62 24.34 0.90
N THR A 132 -2.72 23.59 0.96
CA THR A 132 -4.01 24.15 1.41
C THR A 132 -3.97 24.59 2.86
N THR A 133 -3.37 23.80 3.75
CA THR A 133 -3.22 24.17 5.16
C THR A 133 -2.32 25.40 5.33
N ALA A 134 -1.25 25.51 4.54
CA ALA A 134 -0.39 26.70 4.53
C ALA A 134 -1.16 27.95 4.09
N LYS A 135 -1.98 27.84 3.03
CA LYS A 135 -2.83 28.95 2.55
C LYS A 135 -3.95 29.32 3.55
N GLU A 136 -4.54 28.35 4.23
CA GLU A 136 -5.50 28.59 5.32
C GLU A 136 -4.84 29.39 6.46
N ASN A 137 -3.64 28.97 6.90
CA ASN A 137 -2.89 29.68 7.93
C ASN A 137 -2.50 31.11 7.50
N GLU A 138 -2.10 31.31 6.25
CA GLU A 138 -1.78 32.63 5.70
C GLU A 138 -3.00 33.55 5.68
N ALA A 139 -4.16 33.04 5.26
CA ALA A 139 -5.42 33.78 5.27
C ALA A 139 -5.87 34.16 6.68
N ASP A 140 -5.66 33.29 7.67
CA ASP A 140 -6.00 33.57 9.07
C ASP A 140 -5.05 34.59 9.70
N ILE A 141 -3.77 34.58 9.36
CA ILE A 141 -2.81 35.62 9.76
C ILE A 141 -3.24 36.98 9.19
N ILE A 142 -3.59 37.06 7.90
CA ILE A 142 -4.04 38.31 7.26
C ILE A 142 -5.30 38.86 7.93
N LYS A 143 -6.27 38.01 8.28
CA LYS A 143 -7.47 38.44 9.02
C LYS A 143 -7.13 38.96 10.41
N TYR A 144 -6.21 38.29 11.11
CA TYR A 144 -5.77 38.71 12.43
C TYR A 144 -5.05 40.05 12.37
N THR A 145 -4.13 40.23 11.41
CA THR A 145 -3.39 41.49 11.23
C THR A 145 -4.31 42.63 10.81
N ALA A 146 -5.26 42.40 9.90
CA ALA A 146 -6.23 43.43 9.52
C ALA A 146 -7.08 43.90 10.70
N LYS A 147 -7.48 42.98 11.59
CA LYS A 147 -8.24 43.32 12.79
C LYS A 147 -7.42 44.10 13.82
N GLU A 148 -6.14 43.78 13.97
CA GLU A 148 -5.23 44.55 14.82
C GLU A 148 -4.92 45.94 14.21
N GLU A 149 -4.77 46.04 12.89
CA GLU A 149 -4.60 47.31 12.18
C GLU A 149 -5.81 48.23 12.35
N GLU A 150 -7.04 47.71 12.23
CA GLU A 150 -8.27 48.47 12.50
C GLU A 150 -8.32 48.99 13.95
N LYS A 151 -7.87 48.18 14.91
CA LYS A 151 -7.83 48.57 16.32
C LYS A 151 -6.80 49.67 16.58
N ILE A 152 -5.62 49.56 15.97
CA ILE A 152 -4.57 50.60 16.05
C ILE A 152 -5.06 51.90 15.41
N GLN A 153 -5.75 51.83 14.27
CA GLN A 153 -6.33 53.01 13.62
C GLN A 153 -7.41 53.66 14.48
N PHE A 154 -8.24 52.87 15.16
CA PHE A 154 -9.24 53.38 16.09
C PHE A 154 -8.60 54.06 17.31
N GLU A 155 -7.58 53.44 17.91
CA GLU A 155 -6.84 53.99 19.05
C GLU A 155 -6.08 55.28 18.66
N LEU A 156 -5.54 55.35 17.44
CA LEU A 156 -4.92 56.56 16.90
C LEU A 156 -5.94 57.67 16.68
N ALA A 157 -7.09 57.37 16.07
CA ALA A 157 -8.15 58.36 15.87
C ALA A 157 -8.73 58.88 17.19
N GLU A 158 -8.85 58.02 18.21
CA GLU A 158 -9.25 58.42 19.56
C GLU A 158 -8.20 59.31 20.23
N ALA A 159 -6.91 58.98 20.09
CA ALA A 159 -5.82 59.79 20.61
C ALA A 159 -5.72 61.16 19.91
N GLU A 160 -5.94 61.22 18.59
CA GLU A 160 -5.98 62.46 17.80
C GLU A 160 -7.17 63.34 18.21
N ALA A 161 -8.36 62.76 18.36
CA ALA A 161 -9.53 63.49 18.85
C ALA A 161 -9.33 64.06 20.28
N LEU A 162 -8.64 63.31 21.15
CA LEU A 162 -8.29 63.77 22.51
C LEU A 162 -7.22 64.87 22.51
N LEU A 163 -6.33 64.90 21.51
CA LEU A 163 -5.36 65.96 21.31
C LEU A 163 -6.02 67.25 20.79
N GLU A 164 -6.94 67.15 19.82
CA GLU A 164 -7.70 68.30 19.31
C GLU A 164 -8.52 68.99 20.42
N LEU A 165 -9.18 68.19 21.28
CA LEU A 165 -9.90 68.69 22.46
C LEU A 165 -9.00 69.37 23.51
N ARG A 166 -7.68 69.09 23.51
CA ARG A 166 -6.70 69.76 24.38
C ARG A 166 -6.10 71.01 23.74
N SER A 167 -6.08 71.12 22.41
CA SER A 167 -5.59 72.30 21.69
C SER A 167 -6.62 73.43 21.56
N GLU A 168 -7.91 73.18 21.87
CA GLU A 168 -8.99 74.20 21.89
C GLU A 168 -9.18 74.89 23.26
N LYS A 169 -8.19 74.82 24.17
CA LYS A 169 -8.11 75.63 25.40
C LYS A 169 -6.96 76.62 25.33
#